data_AF-A0A4R6G8M5-F1
#
_entry.id   AF-A0A4R6G8M5-F1
#
_cell.length_a   1.000
_cell.length_b   1.000
_cell.length_c   1.000
_cell.angle_alpha   90.00
_cell.angle_beta   90.00
_cell.angle_gamma   90.00
#
_symmetry.space_group_name_H-M   'P 1'
#
loop_
_entity.id
_entity.type
_entity.pdbx_description
1 polymer ?
#
loop_
_entity_poly.entity_id
_entity_poly.type
_entity_poly.pdbx_seq_one_letter_code
_entity_poly.pdbx_strand_id
1 'polypeptide(L)'
;MIKIIGITPILFFLCSCSLHYMDAPPPSQNQYWIKSGHSLELINVALISCGYDEPRWSVEQQEKVDICMLRKGFVFRDSPYGKVHARCTYPPYQHLPSCQSMKK
;
A
#
# COMPACT_ATOMS: atom_id res chain seq x y z
N MET A 1 60.48 29.29 -2.74
CA MET A 1 59.05 29.47 -3.10
C MET A 1 58.50 28.13 -3.56
N ILE A 2 57.67 27.48 -2.74
CA ILE A 2 56.94 26.25 -3.11
C ILE A 2 55.49 26.45 -2.62
N LYS A 3 54.54 26.60 -3.54
CA LYS A 3 53.09 26.64 -3.27
C LYS A 3 52.60 25.19 -3.27
N ILE A 4 52.21 24.66 -2.10
CA ILE A 4 51.52 23.37 -2.03
C ILE A 4 50.03 23.68 -1.96
N ILE A 5 49.35 23.33 -3.06
CA ILE A 5 47.94 23.52 -3.32
C ILE A 5 47.15 22.55 -2.43
N GLY A 6 46.18 23.07 -1.69
CA GLY A 6 45.32 22.30 -0.80
C GLY A 6 44.52 21.25 -1.55
N ILE A 7 44.56 20.02 -1.03
CA ILE A 7 43.72 18.91 -1.50
C ILE A 7 42.59 18.76 -0.48
N THR A 8 41.46 19.41 -0.77
CA THR A 8 40.22 19.23 -0.01
C THR A 8 39.66 17.85 -0.33
N PRO A 9 39.45 16.95 0.65
CA PRO A 9 38.80 15.67 0.40
C PRO A 9 37.32 15.93 0.08
N ILE A 10 36.94 15.74 -1.17
CA ILE A 10 35.54 15.75 -1.62
C ILE A 10 34.87 14.53 -0.97
N LEU A 11 34.08 14.77 0.07
CA LEU A 11 33.15 13.79 0.62
C LEU A 11 32.13 13.45 -0.48
N PHE A 12 32.32 12.33 -1.16
CA PHE A 12 31.27 11.68 -1.95
C PHE A 12 30.23 11.13 -0.97
N PHE A 13 29.24 11.96 -0.62
CA PHE A 13 27.96 11.49 -0.08
C PHE A 13 27.27 10.68 -1.19
N LEU A 14 27.52 9.37 -1.22
CA LEU A 14 26.69 8.43 -1.94
C LEU A 14 25.32 8.43 -1.26
N CYS A 15 24.40 9.27 -1.76
CA CYS A 15 22.98 9.07 -1.55
C CYS A 15 22.61 7.73 -2.19
N SER A 16 22.71 6.65 -1.42
CA SER A 16 22.09 5.37 -1.74
C SER A 16 20.58 5.59 -1.74
N CYS A 17 20.02 5.83 -2.92
CA CYS A 17 18.59 5.72 -3.14
C CYS A 17 18.17 4.29 -2.80
N SER A 18 17.55 4.10 -1.64
CA SER A 18 16.92 2.85 -1.23
C SER A 18 15.77 2.51 -2.19
N LEU A 19 16.10 1.90 -3.34
CA LEU A 19 15.15 1.18 -4.19
C LEU A 19 14.70 -0.07 -3.45
N HIS A 20 13.81 0.14 -2.49
CA HIS A 20 13.12 -0.93 -1.79
C HIS A 20 11.82 -1.25 -2.53
N TYR A 21 11.52 -2.53 -2.70
CA TYR A 21 10.21 -3.06 -3.17
C TYR A 21 9.88 -2.94 -4.67
N MET A 22 10.86 -2.76 -5.57
CA MET A 22 10.60 -2.82 -7.01
C MET A 22 10.19 -4.22 -7.50
N ASP A 23 10.70 -5.27 -6.86
CA ASP A 23 10.42 -6.67 -7.20
C ASP A 23 9.41 -7.33 -6.25
N ALA A 24 8.72 -6.55 -5.42
CA ALA A 24 7.72 -7.12 -4.51
C ALA A 24 6.54 -7.68 -5.33
N PRO A 25 6.03 -8.88 -4.98
CA PRO A 25 4.82 -9.38 -5.60
C PRO A 25 3.65 -8.41 -5.31
N PRO A 26 2.62 -8.38 -6.18
CA PRO A 26 1.41 -7.63 -5.91
C PRO A 26 0.86 -7.95 -4.51
N PRO A 27 0.42 -6.96 -3.72
CA PRO A 27 -0.08 -7.23 -2.39
C PRO A 27 -1.36 -8.07 -2.45
N SER A 28 -1.49 -9.02 -1.53
CA SER A 28 -2.75 -9.75 -1.32
C SER A 28 -3.82 -8.84 -0.72
N GLN A 29 -5.10 -9.19 -0.88
CA GLN A 29 -6.18 -8.29 -0.45
C GLN A 29 -6.12 -7.88 1.02
N ASN A 30 -5.77 -8.81 1.91
CA ASN A 30 -5.65 -8.53 3.34
C ASN A 30 -4.56 -7.49 3.68
N GLN A 31 -3.58 -7.25 2.81
CA GLN A 31 -2.51 -6.28 3.07
C GLN A 31 -2.95 -4.82 2.88
N TYR A 32 -4.05 -4.60 2.16
CA TYR A 32 -4.65 -3.28 1.97
C TYR A 32 -5.50 -2.81 3.16
N TRP A 33 -5.70 -3.66 4.17
CA TRP A 33 -6.54 -3.33 5.32
C TRP A 33 -5.73 -3.38 6.61
N ILE A 34 -6.04 -2.47 7.52
CA ILE A 34 -5.48 -2.47 8.87
C ILE A 34 -6.61 -2.30 9.89
N LYS A 35 -6.42 -2.89 11.07
CA LYS A 35 -7.24 -2.63 12.25
C LYS A 35 -6.41 -2.94 13.50
N SER A 36 -6.50 -2.08 14.50
CA SER A 36 -5.72 -2.27 15.74
C SER A 36 -6.02 -3.65 16.35
N GLY A 37 -4.97 -4.34 16.77
CA GLY A 37 -5.04 -5.68 17.35
C GLY A 37 -5.41 -6.82 16.38
N HIS A 38 -5.53 -6.58 15.07
CA HIS A 38 -5.82 -7.64 14.10
C HIS A 38 -4.56 -8.08 13.34
N SER A 39 -4.30 -9.39 13.33
CA SER A 39 -3.30 -10.01 12.46
C SER A 39 -3.78 -10.07 11.01
N LEU A 40 -2.86 -10.31 10.06
CA LEU A 40 -3.22 -10.53 8.65
C LEU A 40 -4.18 -11.71 8.43
N GLU A 41 -4.09 -12.73 9.29
CA GLU A 41 -5.02 -13.87 9.28
C GLU A 41 -6.43 -13.45 9.69
N LEU A 42 -6.57 -12.67 10.77
CA LEU A 42 -7.86 -12.15 11.20
C LEU A 42 -8.46 -11.16 10.19
N ILE A 43 -7.62 -10.38 9.51
CA ILE A 43 -8.06 -9.54 8.39
C ILE A 43 -8.57 -10.40 7.24
N ASN A 44 -7.89 -11.51 6.91
CA ASN A 44 -8.33 -12.42 5.85
C ASN A 44 -9.68 -13.08 6.19
N VAL A 45 -9.88 -13.50 7.45
CA VAL A 45 -11.17 -14.00 7.94
C VAL A 45 -12.25 -12.92 7.79
N ALA A 46 -11.94 -11.66 8.14
CA ALA A 46 -12.88 -10.56 7.97
C ALA A 46 -13.24 -10.31 6.50
N LEU A 47 -12.27 -10.36 5.59
CA LEU A 47 -12.50 -10.24 4.15
C LEU A 47 -13.44 -11.33 3.62
N ILE A 48 -13.15 -12.60 3.94
CA ILE A 48 -14.00 -13.73 3.54
C ILE A 48 -15.41 -13.54 4.10
N SER A 49 -15.54 -13.12 5.37
CA SER A 49 -16.84 -12.82 5.98
C SER A 49 -17.60 -11.65 5.33
N CYS A 50 -16.87 -10.75 4.66
CA CYS A 50 -17.43 -9.65 3.88
C CYS A 50 -17.72 -10.05 2.43
N GLY A 51 -17.54 -11.32 2.08
CA GLY A 51 -17.82 -11.85 0.75
C GLY A 51 -16.67 -11.71 -0.24
N TYR A 52 -15.43 -11.50 0.22
CA TYR A 52 -14.25 -11.63 -0.63
C TYR A 52 -14.12 -13.06 -1.14
N ASP A 53 -14.01 -13.21 -2.45
CA ASP A 53 -13.85 -14.49 -3.12
C ASP A 53 -13.02 -14.30 -4.40
N GLU A 54 -11.74 -14.71 -4.35
CA GLU A 54 -10.75 -14.46 -5.41
C GLU A 54 -11.17 -14.99 -6.79
N PRO A 55 -11.72 -16.22 -6.95
CA PRO A 55 -12.12 -16.73 -8.26
C PRO A 55 -13.28 -15.96 -8.92
N ARG A 56 -14.07 -15.21 -8.13
CA ARG A 56 -15.23 -14.44 -8.63
C ARG A 56 -14.99 -12.93 -8.63
N TRP A 57 -13.74 -12.53 -8.44
CA TRP A 57 -13.38 -11.15 -8.15
C TRP A 57 -13.80 -10.17 -9.25
N SER A 58 -14.49 -9.10 -8.84
CA SER A 58 -14.92 -8.00 -9.70
C SER A 58 -14.92 -6.66 -8.96
N VAL A 59 -14.95 -5.54 -9.70
CA VAL A 59 -15.02 -4.19 -9.12
C VAL A 59 -16.29 -4.02 -8.28
N GLU A 60 -17.44 -4.54 -8.76
CA GLU A 60 -18.71 -4.47 -8.02
C GLU A 60 -18.65 -5.27 -6.71
N GLN A 61 -18.00 -6.44 -6.72
CA GLN A 61 -17.78 -7.22 -5.50
C GLN A 61 -16.84 -6.47 -4.54
N GLN A 62 -15.78 -5.84 -5.06
CA GLN A 62 -14.88 -5.03 -4.24
C GLN A 62 -15.62 -3.89 -3.55
N GLU A 63 -16.56 -3.22 -4.23
CA GLU A 63 -17.37 -2.16 -3.61
C GLU A 63 -18.17 -2.68 -2.41
N LYS A 64 -18.81 -3.86 -2.54
CA LYS A 64 -19.54 -4.50 -1.44
C LYS A 64 -18.62 -4.89 -0.28
N VAL A 65 -17.46 -5.46 -0.59
CA VAL A 65 -16.43 -5.82 0.40
C VAL A 65 -15.91 -4.57 1.11
N ASP A 66 -15.65 -3.48 0.40
CA ASP A 66 -15.16 -2.22 0.95
C ASP A 66 -16.14 -1.64 1.97
N ILE A 67 -17.42 -1.57 1.60
CA ILE A 67 -18.47 -1.07 2.50
C ILE A 67 -18.49 -1.91 3.77
N CYS A 68 -18.42 -3.24 3.66
CA CYS A 68 -18.41 -4.12 4.81
C CYS A 68 -17.18 -3.93 5.70
N MET A 69 -15.97 -3.90 5.12
CA MET A 69 -14.72 -3.74 5.85
C MET A 69 -14.66 -2.39 6.57
N LEU A 70 -15.04 -1.31 5.89
CA LEU A 70 -15.11 0.04 6.49
C LEU A 70 -16.14 0.08 7.63
N ARG A 71 -17.33 -0.51 7.47
CA ARG A 71 -18.35 -0.61 8.54
C ARG A 71 -17.86 -1.41 9.75
N LYS A 72 -17.01 -2.42 9.52
CA LYS A 72 -16.36 -3.18 10.59
C LYS A 72 -15.19 -2.43 11.25
N GLY A 73 -14.92 -1.19 10.84
CA GLY A 73 -13.88 -0.34 11.42
C GLY A 73 -12.47 -0.70 10.95
N PHE A 74 -12.33 -1.38 9.81
CA PHE A 74 -11.04 -1.50 9.15
C PHE A 74 -10.72 -0.21 8.41
N VAL A 75 -9.45 0.13 8.37
CA VAL A 75 -8.92 1.28 7.62
C VAL A 75 -8.24 0.76 6.38
N PHE A 76 -8.54 1.36 5.24
CA PHE A 76 -7.90 1.04 3.98
C PHE A 76 -6.54 1.74 3.85
N ARG A 77 -5.55 1.05 3.27
CA ARG A 77 -4.25 1.60 2.90
C ARG A 77 -4.01 1.33 1.43
N ASP A 78 -3.84 2.39 0.65
CA ASP A 78 -3.72 2.30 -0.80
C ASP A 78 -2.52 1.49 -1.29
N SER A 79 -1.41 1.60 -0.57
CA SER A 79 -0.19 0.89 -0.87
C SER A 79 0.44 0.38 0.42
N PRO A 80 0.41 -0.93 0.68
CA PRO A 80 1.07 -1.51 1.84
C PRO A 80 2.60 -1.44 1.78
N TYR A 81 3.18 -1.15 0.61
CA TYR A 81 4.62 -1.09 0.36
C TYR A 81 5.11 0.30 -0.09
N GLY A 82 4.37 1.39 0.21
CA GLY A 82 4.80 2.77 -0.04
C GLY A 82 4.03 3.48 -1.14
N LYS A 83 4.67 3.87 -2.26
CA LYS A 83 4.00 4.50 -3.41
C LYS A 83 3.77 3.53 -4.58
N VAL A 84 4.33 2.32 -4.51
CA VAL A 84 4.19 1.26 -5.51
C VAL A 84 2.89 0.50 -5.25
N HIS A 85 2.22 -0.01 -6.29
CA HIS A 85 0.95 -0.74 -6.15
C HIS A 85 -0.20 0.06 -5.53
N ALA A 86 -0.21 1.39 -5.71
CA ALA A 86 -1.35 2.23 -5.36
C ALA A 86 -2.59 1.79 -6.18
N ARG A 87 -3.62 1.33 -5.49
CA ARG A 87 -4.87 0.88 -6.12
C ARG A 87 -5.71 2.06 -6.58
N CYS A 88 -5.77 3.12 -5.78
CA CYS A 88 -6.66 4.25 -5.96
C CYS A 88 -6.19 5.23 -7.04
N THR A 89 -5.02 5.01 -7.63
CA THR A 89 -4.63 5.71 -8.87
C THR A 89 -5.22 5.04 -10.11
N TYR A 90 -5.63 3.78 -10.04
CA TYR A 90 -6.18 3.04 -11.19
C TYR A 90 -7.66 3.40 -11.43
N PRO A 91 -8.06 3.86 -12.64
CA PRO A 91 -9.41 4.41 -12.87
C PRO A 91 -10.58 3.51 -12.47
N PRO A 92 -10.55 2.18 -12.72
CA PRO A 92 -11.60 1.27 -12.28
C PRO A 92 -11.81 1.21 -10.76
N TYR A 93 -10.83 1.62 -9.95
CA TYR A 93 -10.91 1.57 -8.48
C TYR A 93 -11.10 2.93 -7.81
N GLN A 94 -10.89 4.03 -8.54
CA GLN A 94 -10.95 5.39 -7.98
C GLN A 94 -12.27 5.72 -7.27
N HIS A 95 -13.39 5.16 -7.75
CA HIS A 95 -14.72 5.41 -7.19
C HIS A 95 -15.03 4.57 -5.95
N LEU A 96 -14.19 3.57 -5.65
CA LEU A 96 -14.48 2.62 -4.58
C LEU A 96 -14.52 3.29 -3.20
N PRO A 97 -15.37 2.81 -2.28
CA PRO A 97 -15.48 3.37 -0.93
C PRO A 97 -14.16 3.36 -0.15
N SER A 98 -13.33 2.33 -0.34
CA SER A 98 -11.97 2.27 0.22
C SER A 98 -11.12 3.47 -0.20
N CYS A 99 -11.10 3.78 -1.50
CA CYS A 99 -10.36 4.90 -2.06
C CYS A 99 -10.88 6.27 -1.62
N GLN A 100 -12.20 6.41 -1.49
CA GLN A 100 -12.80 7.66 -1.03
C GLN A 100 -12.60 7.89 0.47
N SER A 101 -12.47 6.81 1.26
CA SER A 101 -12.25 6.91 2.71
C SER A 101 -10.93 7.59 3.09
N MET A 102 -9.93 7.57 2.20
CA MET A 102 -8.61 8.17 2.44
C MET A 102 -8.54 9.68 2.15
N LYS A 103 -9.57 10.26 1.52
CA LYS A 103 -9.61 11.69 1.15
C LYS A 103 -10.24 12.57 2.24
N LYS A 104 -10.65 11.98 3.35
CA LYS A 104 -11.27 12.66 4.49
C LYS A 104 -10.23 13.01 5.54
#